data_AF-A0A835AFB8-F1
#
_entry.id   AF-A0A835AFB8-F1
#
_cell.length_a   1.000
_cell.length_b   1.000
_cell.length_c   1.000
_cell.angle_alpha   90.00
_cell.angle_beta   90.00
_cell.angle_gamma   90.00
#
_symmetry.space_group_name_H-M   'P 1'
#
loop_
_entity.id
_entity.type
_entity.pdbx_description
1 polymer ?
#
loop_
_entity_poly.entity_id
_entity_poly.type
_entity_poly.pdbx_seq_one_letter_code
_entity_poly.pdbx_strand_id
1 'polypeptide(L)'
;MAATYQGKEINIQGLYLHHTPLGPNANQSSVISKLVANNWTVYDGPGPNAKLVARAQGLHIDAGNWHNSFSLVFENGRYSGSTLQVMGIVVERGEWAIVGGTGEFAMATGVIYKRFHVQNSDGNIIELTIKGFCPLFNNSSPYPVTKIGTWGGNGGSAQDITELPKRLESVTIMSGEVIDSIKFSYIDQAGKKRTAGPWGGSGGHPHTIDLGPSEIVKEMSGTFGTYHGATVITSLKLVTSSRTFGPWAVEKGTPFRVPVQSGSSIVGFFARAGKFLDAIGVHVTKSE
;
A
#
# COMPACT_ATOMS: atom_id res chain seq x y z
N MET A 1 -13.87 -19.06 16.88
CA MET A 1 -12.48 -18.56 16.67
C MET A 1 -12.57 -17.06 16.54
N ALA A 2 -12.04 -16.29 17.51
CA ALA A 2 -11.95 -14.84 17.38
C ALA A 2 -10.76 -14.52 16.46
N ALA A 3 -11.00 -13.79 15.37
CA ALA A 3 -9.93 -13.29 14.53
C ALA A 3 -9.12 -12.26 15.34
N THR A 4 -7.85 -12.56 15.61
CA THR A 4 -6.91 -11.57 16.14
C THR A 4 -6.53 -10.61 15.01
N TYR A 5 -7.16 -9.43 15.00
CA TYR A 5 -6.75 -8.35 14.09
C TYR A 5 -5.42 -7.78 14.58
N GLN A 6 -4.37 -7.86 13.75
CA GLN A 6 -3.14 -7.11 14.00
C GLN A 6 -3.39 -5.63 13.71
N GLY A 7 -2.86 -4.75 14.55
CA GLY A 7 -3.00 -3.31 14.36
C GLY A 7 -2.05 -2.49 15.20
N LYS A 8 -2.02 -1.19 14.91
CA LYS A 8 -1.22 -0.18 15.61
C LYS A 8 -2.12 0.54 16.60
N GLU A 9 -1.77 0.47 17.87
CA GLU A 9 -2.39 1.32 18.90
C GLU A 9 -1.97 2.77 18.68
N ILE A 10 -2.94 3.68 18.75
CA ILE A 10 -2.72 5.13 18.77
C ILE A 10 -2.78 5.56 20.23
N ASN A 11 -1.72 6.24 20.69
CA ASN A 11 -1.70 6.95 21.96
C ASN A 11 -0.89 8.23 21.79
N ILE A 12 -1.58 9.34 21.49
CA ILE A 12 -0.96 10.66 21.30
C ILE A 12 -1.46 11.58 22.40
N GLN A 13 -0.53 12.23 23.09
CA GLN A 13 -0.78 13.12 24.21
C GLN A 13 0.01 14.41 24.02
N GLY A 14 -0.30 15.43 24.83
CA GLY A 14 0.39 16.73 24.77
C GLY A 14 0.02 17.54 23.53
N LEU A 15 -1.16 17.33 22.96
CA LEU A 15 -1.70 18.16 21.89
C LEU A 15 -2.60 19.24 22.47
N TYR A 16 -2.52 20.46 21.96
CA TYR A 16 -3.26 21.62 22.45
C TYR A 16 -4.02 22.28 21.31
N LEU A 17 -5.33 22.12 21.29
CA LEU A 17 -6.26 22.73 20.33
C LEU A 17 -6.60 24.16 20.77
N HIS A 18 -6.40 25.12 19.87
CA HIS A 18 -6.75 26.52 20.09
C HIS A 18 -8.11 26.78 19.44
N HIS A 19 -9.17 26.78 20.24
CA HIS A 19 -10.51 27.18 19.84
C HIS A 19 -10.62 28.69 20.02
N THR A 20 -10.41 29.46 18.94
CA THR A 20 -10.31 30.93 18.97
C THR A 20 -11.49 31.54 18.20
N PRO A 21 -12.69 31.61 18.80
CA PRO A 21 -13.89 32.14 18.16
C PRO A 21 -13.86 33.66 17.92
N LEU A 22 -13.03 34.41 18.64
CA LEU A 22 -13.08 35.88 18.68
C LEU A 22 -11.74 36.51 18.31
N GLY A 23 -11.76 37.83 18.09
CA GLY A 23 -10.57 38.64 17.88
C GLY A 23 -9.98 38.57 16.46
N PRO A 24 -8.87 39.28 16.21
CA PRO A 24 -8.23 39.36 14.89
C PRO A 24 -7.62 38.03 14.44
N ASN A 25 -7.39 37.11 15.37
CA ASN A 25 -6.84 35.77 15.12
C ASN A 25 -7.93 34.68 15.13
N ALA A 26 -9.21 35.08 14.95
CA ALA A 26 -10.31 34.14 14.92
C ALA A 26 -10.07 33.05 13.86
N ASN A 27 -10.24 31.79 14.27
CA ASN A 27 -9.95 30.63 13.43
C ASN A 27 -11.19 29.82 13.09
N GLN A 28 -12.33 30.51 13.07
CA GLN A 28 -13.62 30.01 12.62
C GLN A 28 -14.49 31.15 12.12
N SER A 29 -15.52 30.81 11.36
CA SER A 29 -16.47 31.78 10.80
C SER A 29 -17.89 31.22 10.78
N SER A 30 -18.85 32.05 11.15
CA SER A 30 -20.28 31.73 11.04
C SER A 30 -20.71 31.72 9.58
N VAL A 31 -21.33 30.63 9.14
CA VAL A 31 -21.89 30.48 7.78
C VAL A 31 -23.37 30.89 7.80
N ILE A 32 -24.11 30.34 8.76
CA ILE A 32 -25.44 30.78 9.19
C ILE A 32 -25.48 30.70 10.71
N SER A 33 -26.45 31.34 11.36
CA SER A 33 -26.47 31.54 12.83
C SER A 33 -26.16 30.30 13.69
N LYS A 34 -26.49 29.10 13.21
CA LYS A 34 -26.27 27.82 13.90
C LYS A 34 -25.19 26.93 13.27
N LEU A 35 -24.53 27.35 12.18
CA LEU A 35 -23.50 26.58 11.49
C LEU A 35 -22.23 27.40 11.37
N VAL A 36 -21.13 26.86 11.89
CA VAL A 36 -19.83 27.50 11.92
C VAL A 36 -18.83 26.60 11.19
N ALA A 37 -18.04 27.18 10.30
CA ALA A 37 -16.89 26.53 9.69
C ALA A 37 -15.64 26.85 10.53
N ASN A 38 -14.85 25.84 10.86
CA ASN A 38 -13.67 25.98 11.70
C ASN A 38 -12.37 25.51 11.04
N ASN A 39 -11.27 26.15 11.42
CA ASN A 39 -9.90 25.82 11.07
C ASN A 39 -9.00 25.98 12.31
N TRP A 40 -9.33 25.26 13.38
CA TRP A 40 -8.67 25.41 14.67
C TRP A 40 -7.25 24.86 14.63
N THR A 41 -6.30 25.58 15.21
CA THR A 41 -4.89 25.20 15.23
C THR A 41 -4.59 24.25 16.39
N VAL A 42 -3.67 23.30 16.18
CA VAL A 42 -3.26 22.31 17.19
C VAL A 42 -1.75 22.30 17.32
N TYR A 43 -1.27 22.48 18.55
CA TYR A 43 0.15 22.58 18.88
C TYR A 43 0.63 21.40 19.70
N ASP A 44 1.94 21.11 19.66
CA ASP A 44 2.61 20.04 20.42
C ASP A 44 3.00 20.44 21.86
N GLY A 45 2.52 21.59 22.33
CA GLY A 45 2.77 22.09 23.68
C GLY A 45 1.91 23.31 23.99
N PRO A 46 1.84 23.72 25.27
CA PRO A 46 1.07 24.89 25.69
C PRO A 46 1.88 26.20 25.68
N GLY A 47 3.21 26.10 25.50
CA GLY A 47 4.13 27.23 25.62
C GLY A 47 4.28 28.06 24.35
N PRO A 48 4.93 29.23 24.44
CA PRO A 48 5.12 30.15 23.30
C PRO A 48 5.99 29.56 22.17
N ASN A 49 6.80 28.54 22.47
CA ASN A 49 7.65 27.85 21.50
C ASN A 49 6.99 26.60 20.90
N ALA A 50 5.72 26.34 21.22
CA ALA A 50 5.00 25.19 20.70
C ALA A 50 4.83 25.30 19.17
N LYS A 51 4.92 24.15 18.50
CA LYS A 51 4.86 24.07 17.03
C LYS A 51 3.49 23.63 16.59
N LEU A 52 2.99 24.27 15.53
CA LEU A 52 1.76 23.83 14.87
C LEU A 52 2.00 22.44 14.26
N VAL A 53 1.24 21.45 14.72
CA VAL A 53 1.36 20.06 14.24
C VAL A 53 0.13 19.61 13.46
N ALA A 54 -1.04 20.19 13.73
CA ALA A 54 -2.27 19.84 13.05
C ALA A 54 -3.29 20.99 13.02
N ARG A 55 -4.34 20.81 12.23
CA ARG A 55 -5.51 21.68 12.21
C ARG A 55 -6.80 20.87 12.26
N ALA A 56 -7.76 21.30 13.06
CA ALA A 56 -9.11 20.75 13.06
C ALA A 56 -9.97 21.55 12.07
N GLN A 57 -10.14 20.99 10.88
CA GLN A 57 -10.78 21.60 9.73
C GLN A 57 -12.14 20.95 9.47
N GLY A 58 -13.22 21.72 9.61
CA GLY A 58 -14.57 21.19 9.42
C GLY A 58 -15.64 22.17 9.87
N LEU A 59 -16.68 21.63 10.47
CA LEU A 59 -17.83 22.40 10.91
C LEU A 59 -18.35 21.97 12.28
N HIS A 60 -19.07 22.89 12.91
CA HIS A 60 -19.96 22.57 14.00
C HIS A 60 -21.33 23.24 13.83
N ILE A 61 -22.38 22.51 14.22
CA ILE A 61 -23.77 22.92 14.04
C ILE A 61 -24.56 22.79 15.35
N ASP A 62 -25.38 23.78 15.66
CA ASP A 62 -26.33 23.74 16.77
C ASP A 62 -27.70 23.26 16.29
N ALA A 63 -28.12 22.10 16.78
CA ALA A 63 -29.46 21.54 16.57
C ALA A 63 -30.14 21.16 17.90
N GLY A 64 -29.96 22.00 18.93
CA GLY A 64 -30.35 21.73 20.32
C GLY A 64 -29.18 21.28 21.20
N ASN A 65 -28.09 20.85 20.57
CA ASN A 65 -26.76 20.74 21.13
C ASN A 65 -25.74 20.99 20.00
N TRP A 66 -24.54 21.43 20.35
CA TRP A 66 -23.44 21.60 19.39
C TRP A 66 -22.89 20.23 18.97
N HIS A 67 -22.96 19.95 17.67
CA HIS A 67 -22.33 18.80 17.03
C HIS A 67 -21.15 19.25 16.19
N ASN A 68 -20.04 18.53 16.27
CA ASN A 68 -18.78 18.78 15.56
C ASN A 68 -18.53 17.65 14.58
N SER A 69 -18.14 17.99 13.35
CA SER A 69 -17.66 17.08 12.33
C SER A 69 -16.47 17.72 11.61
N PHE A 70 -15.28 17.17 11.81
CA PHE A 70 -14.07 17.75 11.23
C PHE A 70 -12.98 16.71 10.98
N SER A 71 -12.04 17.06 10.10
CA SER A 71 -10.79 16.35 9.93
C SER A 71 -9.72 17.00 10.83
N LEU A 72 -9.04 16.19 11.64
CA LEU A 72 -7.78 16.59 12.27
C LEU A 72 -6.65 16.31 11.28
N VAL A 73 -6.22 17.35 10.56
CA VAL A 73 -5.21 17.29 9.50
C VAL A 73 -3.84 17.55 10.08
N PHE A 74 -2.95 16.56 10.07
CA PHE A 74 -1.58 16.73 10.55
C PHE A 74 -0.71 17.33 9.45
N GLU A 75 -0.12 18.50 9.74
CA GLU A 75 0.62 19.30 8.75
C GLU A 75 2.13 19.19 8.93
N ASN A 76 2.61 18.82 10.13
CA ASN A 76 4.02 18.77 10.45
C ASN A 76 4.38 17.55 11.32
N GLY A 77 5.67 17.22 11.34
CA GLY A 77 6.21 16.16 12.20
C GLY A 77 5.84 14.75 11.73
N ARG A 78 5.81 13.80 12.67
CA ARG A 78 5.70 12.35 12.39
C ARG A 78 4.48 11.96 11.56
N TYR A 79 3.37 12.69 11.70
CA TYR A 79 2.09 12.32 11.10
C TYR A 79 1.70 13.23 9.92
N SER A 80 2.63 14.06 9.45
CA SER A 80 2.40 14.99 8.34
C SER A 80 1.74 14.30 7.14
N GLY A 81 0.64 14.87 6.63
CA GLY A 81 -0.16 14.35 5.53
C GLY A 81 -1.21 13.31 5.93
N SER A 82 -1.24 12.85 7.18
CA SER A 82 -2.29 11.95 7.70
C SER A 82 -3.46 12.74 8.28
N THR A 83 -4.64 12.11 8.33
CA THR A 83 -5.84 12.72 8.92
C THR A 83 -6.55 11.77 9.88
N LEU A 84 -7.18 12.32 10.91
CA LEU A 84 -8.23 11.63 11.67
C LEU A 84 -9.58 12.26 11.35
N GLN A 85 -10.59 11.43 11.12
CA GLN A 85 -11.97 11.89 10.94
C GLN A 85 -12.67 11.84 12.29
N VAL A 86 -13.19 12.99 12.72
CA VAL A 86 -13.63 13.21 14.09
C VAL A 86 -15.07 13.70 14.13
N MET A 87 -15.87 13.08 14.99
CA MET A 87 -17.26 13.48 15.25
C MET A 87 -17.54 13.52 16.74
N GLY A 88 -18.37 14.47 17.18
CA GLY A 88 -18.92 14.42 18.54
C GLY A 88 -19.54 15.72 18.99
N ILE A 89 -19.80 15.82 20.29
CA ILE A 89 -20.51 16.97 20.87
C ILE A 89 -19.55 18.10 21.28
N VAL A 90 -20.10 19.18 21.86
CA VAL A 90 -19.47 20.42 22.35
C VAL A 90 -17.94 20.39 22.55
N VAL A 91 -17.25 21.46 22.14
CA VAL A 91 -15.78 21.51 22.10
C VAL A 91 -15.16 21.38 23.48
N GLU A 92 -15.69 22.08 24.48
CA GLU A 92 -15.06 22.26 25.79
C GLU A 92 -15.12 21.01 26.70
N ARG A 93 -16.02 20.05 26.45
CA ARG A 93 -16.29 18.93 27.36
C ARG A 93 -16.63 17.64 26.64
N GLY A 94 -16.53 16.52 27.37
CA GLY A 94 -16.82 15.19 26.84
C GLY A 94 -15.71 14.67 25.94
N GLU A 95 -16.10 13.80 25.01
CA GLU A 95 -15.19 13.08 24.13
C GLU A 95 -15.60 13.30 22.68
N TRP A 96 -14.65 13.12 21.76
CA TRP A 96 -14.95 12.96 20.35
C TRP A 96 -14.62 11.54 19.88
N ALA A 97 -15.47 10.99 19.03
CA ALA A 97 -15.22 9.72 18.38
C ALA A 97 -14.28 9.93 17.18
N ILE A 98 -13.31 9.03 17.06
CA ILE A 98 -12.55 8.83 15.82
C ILE A 98 -13.32 7.81 15.00
N VAL A 99 -13.84 8.23 13.85
CA VAL A 99 -14.67 7.41 12.96
C VAL A 99 -13.92 6.95 11.71
N GLY A 100 -12.67 7.38 11.56
CA GLY A 100 -11.81 7.00 10.45
C GLY A 100 -10.53 7.83 10.41
N GLY A 101 -9.80 7.69 9.31
CA GLY A 101 -8.60 8.46 9.05
C GLY A 101 -7.93 8.05 7.74
N THR A 102 -6.84 8.73 7.40
CA THR A 102 -6.02 8.49 6.21
C THR A 102 -4.54 8.43 6.59
N GLY A 103 -3.70 7.93 5.68
CA GLY A 103 -2.26 7.81 5.91
C GLY A 103 -1.95 6.86 7.07
N GLU A 104 -1.14 7.33 8.02
CA GLU A 104 -0.77 6.59 9.24
C GLU A 104 -1.95 6.23 10.14
N PHE A 105 -3.13 6.82 9.90
CA PHE A 105 -4.37 6.60 10.64
C PHE A 105 -5.49 5.98 9.79
N ALA A 106 -5.15 5.31 8.69
CA ALA A 106 -6.13 4.66 7.83
C ALA A 106 -7.07 3.75 8.65
N MET A 107 -8.38 3.95 8.49
CA MET A 107 -9.44 3.21 9.21
C MET A 107 -9.31 3.26 10.75
N ALA A 108 -8.70 4.31 11.29
CA ALA A 108 -8.63 4.50 12.73
C ALA A 108 -10.03 4.50 13.36
N THR A 109 -10.14 3.85 14.52
CA THR A 109 -11.29 3.97 15.41
C THR A 109 -10.79 4.29 16.81
N GLY A 110 -11.56 5.03 17.60
CA GLY A 110 -11.11 5.43 18.93
C GLY A 110 -11.79 6.67 19.48
N VAL A 111 -11.14 7.30 20.44
CA VAL A 111 -11.65 8.40 21.23
C VAL A 111 -10.59 9.48 21.40
N ILE A 112 -11.00 10.74 21.25
CA ILE A 112 -10.23 11.91 21.65
C ILE A 112 -10.82 12.43 22.95
N TYR A 113 -10.04 12.31 24.02
CA TYR A 113 -10.34 12.91 25.32
C TYR A 113 -9.93 14.37 25.31
N LYS A 114 -10.75 15.20 25.95
CA LYS A 114 -10.58 16.66 25.99
C LYS A 114 -10.47 17.11 27.44
N ARG A 115 -9.46 17.92 27.73
CA ARG A 115 -9.28 18.58 29.02
C ARG A 115 -9.14 20.08 28.78
N PHE A 116 -9.99 20.88 29.41
CA PHE A 116 -9.84 22.33 29.40
C PHE A 116 -8.48 22.70 30.02
N HIS A 117 -7.68 23.49 29.30
CA HIS A 117 -6.35 23.89 29.74
C HIS A 117 -6.34 25.33 30.25
N VAL A 118 -6.70 26.29 29.39
CA VAL A 118 -6.75 27.72 29.75
C VAL A 118 -7.76 28.46 28.89
N GLN A 119 -8.32 29.55 29.43
CA GLN A 119 -9.12 30.52 28.70
C GLN A 119 -8.31 31.80 28.52
N ASN A 120 -8.28 32.28 27.28
CA ASN A 120 -7.70 33.54 26.86
C ASN A 120 -8.83 34.54 26.52
N SER A 121 -8.48 35.79 26.22
CA SER A 121 -9.45 36.81 25.79
C SER A 121 -10.23 36.40 24.53
N ASP A 122 -9.57 35.67 23.64
CA ASP A 122 -10.05 35.41 22.28
C ASP A 122 -10.61 33.98 22.11
N GLY A 123 -10.52 33.15 23.15
CA GLY A 123 -10.91 31.74 23.06
C GLY A 123 -10.34 30.84 24.14
N ASN A 124 -10.45 29.53 23.92
CA ASN A 124 -10.04 28.49 24.85
C ASN A 124 -8.93 27.62 24.25
N ILE A 125 -8.02 27.16 25.09
CA ILE A 125 -7.07 26.11 24.76
C ILE A 125 -7.52 24.81 25.43
N ILE A 126 -7.61 23.75 24.63
CA ILE A 126 -8.11 22.45 25.04
C ILE A 126 -7.01 21.42 24.77
N GLU A 127 -6.59 20.73 25.81
CA GLU A 127 -5.65 19.64 25.69
C GLU A 127 -6.37 18.38 25.18
N LEU A 128 -5.76 17.73 24.19
CA LEU A 128 -6.26 16.54 23.55
C LEU A 128 -5.39 15.34 23.90
N THR A 129 -6.05 14.23 24.24
CA THR A 129 -5.44 12.90 24.30
C THR A 129 -6.16 11.98 23.33
N ILE A 130 -5.45 11.52 22.31
CA ILE A 130 -5.97 10.67 21.24
C ILE A 130 -5.62 9.23 21.59
N LYS A 131 -6.65 8.40 21.81
CA LYS A 131 -6.50 6.96 21.96
C LYS A 131 -7.30 6.25 20.90
N GLY A 132 -6.72 5.25 20.27
CA GLY A 132 -7.42 4.51 19.23
C GLY A 132 -6.64 3.32 18.74
N PHE A 133 -7.19 2.71 17.70
CA PHE A 133 -6.62 1.57 17.05
C PHE A 133 -6.75 1.75 15.54
N CYS A 134 -5.63 1.59 14.84
CA CYS A 134 -5.60 1.42 13.41
C CYS A 134 -5.41 -0.06 13.11
N PRO A 135 -6.35 -0.72 12.43
CA PRO A 135 -6.05 -2.05 11.89
C PRO A 135 -4.85 -1.93 10.95
N LEU A 136 -3.88 -2.83 11.10
CA LEU A 136 -2.81 -2.98 10.13
C LEU A 136 -3.43 -3.71 8.94
N PHE A 137 -3.78 -2.95 7.90
CA PHE A 137 -3.88 -3.57 6.59
C PHE A 137 -2.47 -3.94 6.21
N ASN A 138 -2.27 -5.23 5.95
CA ASN A 138 -0.98 -5.81 5.66
C ASN A 138 -0.55 -5.36 4.26
N ASN A 139 -0.25 -4.06 4.05
CA ASN A 139 -0.11 -3.40 2.74
C ASN A 139 -0.90 -4.12 1.66
N SER A 140 -2.19 -4.35 1.92
CA SER A 140 -3.07 -4.94 0.93
C SER A 140 -3.30 -3.81 -0.04
N SER A 141 -2.35 -3.67 -0.95
CA SER A 141 -2.55 -3.05 -2.22
C SER A 141 -3.98 -3.28 -2.69
N PRO A 142 -4.62 -2.30 -3.32
CA PRO A 142 -5.87 -2.55 -4.04
C PRO A 142 -5.74 -3.75 -5.02
N TYR A 143 -4.51 -4.16 -5.34
CA TYR A 143 -4.11 -5.31 -6.14
C TYR A 143 -3.31 -6.31 -5.28
N PRO A 144 -3.96 -7.17 -4.47
CA PRO A 144 -3.24 -8.19 -3.71
C PRO A 144 -2.49 -9.13 -4.67
N VAL A 145 -1.18 -9.28 -4.43
CA VAL A 145 -0.32 -10.11 -5.27
C VAL A 145 -0.18 -11.49 -4.64
N THR A 146 -0.61 -12.51 -5.37
CA THR A 146 -0.47 -13.92 -4.98
C THR A 146 0.75 -14.53 -5.65
N LYS A 147 1.56 -15.26 -4.90
CA LYS A 147 2.69 -16.05 -5.43
C LYS A 147 2.23 -17.47 -5.71
N ILE A 148 2.44 -17.96 -6.93
CA ILE A 148 2.11 -19.33 -7.33
C ILE A 148 3.39 -20.00 -7.86
N GLY A 149 3.70 -21.17 -7.31
CA GLY A 149 4.92 -21.93 -7.63
C GLY A 149 5.75 -22.23 -6.37
N THR A 150 7.04 -22.57 -6.49
CA THR A 150 7.81 -22.70 -7.74
C THR A 150 7.71 -24.08 -8.38
N TRP A 151 7.91 -24.16 -9.70
CA TRP A 151 8.20 -25.40 -10.41
C TRP A 151 9.69 -25.45 -10.75
N GLY A 152 10.32 -26.63 -10.71
CA GLY A 152 11.74 -26.79 -10.96
C GLY A 152 12.49 -27.48 -9.82
N GLY A 153 13.81 -27.27 -9.76
CA GLY A 153 14.71 -27.86 -8.78
C GLY A 153 15.03 -26.96 -7.59
N ASN A 154 15.75 -27.52 -6.62
CA ASN A 154 16.20 -26.81 -5.40
C ASN A 154 17.58 -26.15 -5.55
N GLY A 155 18.18 -26.19 -6.75
CA GLY A 155 19.47 -25.56 -7.03
C GLY A 155 19.41 -24.03 -6.99
N GLY A 156 20.55 -23.39 -7.30
CA GLY A 156 20.67 -21.94 -7.35
C GLY A 156 20.36 -21.21 -6.03
N SER A 157 20.23 -19.90 -6.13
CA SER A 157 19.81 -19.01 -5.04
C SER A 157 18.40 -18.48 -5.28
N ALA A 158 17.63 -18.28 -4.20
CA ALA A 158 16.31 -17.67 -4.30
C ALA A 158 16.42 -16.23 -4.81
N GLN A 159 15.57 -15.88 -5.77
CA GLN A 159 15.49 -14.58 -6.40
C GLN A 159 14.04 -14.09 -6.33
N ASP A 160 13.86 -12.85 -5.92
CA ASP A 160 12.55 -12.23 -5.83
C ASP A 160 12.65 -10.72 -6.00
N ILE A 161 11.53 -10.09 -6.32
CA ILE A 161 11.40 -8.63 -6.38
C ILE A 161 11.00 -8.06 -5.01
N THR A 162 11.50 -6.88 -4.70
CA THR A 162 11.22 -6.17 -3.44
C THR A 162 9.97 -5.30 -3.54
N GLU A 163 9.78 -4.62 -4.67
CA GLU A 163 8.61 -3.79 -4.90
C GLU A 163 7.48 -4.58 -5.56
N LEU A 164 6.28 -4.53 -4.98
CA LEU A 164 5.12 -5.26 -5.47
C LEU A 164 4.76 -4.83 -6.91
N PRO A 165 4.55 -5.79 -7.83
CA PRO A 165 4.20 -5.50 -9.21
C PRO A 165 2.72 -5.16 -9.35
N LYS A 166 2.40 -4.24 -10.27
CA LYS A 166 1.05 -3.94 -10.72
C LYS A 166 0.81 -4.41 -12.16
N ARG A 167 1.77 -4.22 -13.06
CA ARG A 167 1.65 -4.59 -14.49
C ARG A 167 3.01 -5.01 -15.06
N LEU A 168 3.06 -6.17 -15.72
CA LEU A 168 4.24 -6.60 -16.47
C LEU A 168 4.34 -5.79 -17.77
N GLU A 169 5.55 -5.36 -18.13
CA GLU A 169 5.78 -4.60 -19.37
C GLU A 169 6.56 -5.40 -20.41
N SER A 170 7.60 -6.11 -19.97
CA SER A 170 8.40 -6.92 -20.88
C SER A 170 9.03 -8.12 -20.18
N VAL A 171 9.30 -9.16 -20.95
CA VAL A 171 10.03 -10.36 -20.50
C VAL A 171 11.08 -10.71 -21.54
N THR A 172 12.29 -10.96 -21.08
CA THR A 172 13.38 -11.54 -21.88
C THR A 172 13.75 -12.88 -21.28
N ILE A 173 13.60 -13.94 -22.07
CA ILE A 173 14.04 -15.30 -21.75
C ILE A 173 15.31 -15.58 -22.55
N MET A 174 16.38 -15.97 -21.88
CA MET A 174 17.57 -16.51 -22.51
C MET A 174 17.44 -18.03 -22.57
N SER A 175 17.57 -18.63 -23.76
CA SER A 175 17.41 -20.07 -23.90
C SER A 175 18.39 -20.72 -24.88
N GLY A 176 18.87 -21.91 -24.52
CA GLY A 176 19.63 -22.85 -25.34
C GLY A 176 18.93 -24.21 -25.36
N GLU A 177 19.60 -25.25 -24.87
CA GLU A 177 18.97 -26.56 -24.66
C GLU A 177 17.97 -26.56 -23.49
N VAL A 178 18.18 -25.64 -22.54
CA VAL A 178 17.32 -25.35 -21.39
C VAL A 178 17.16 -23.83 -21.24
N ILE A 179 16.42 -23.38 -20.22
CA ILE A 179 16.31 -21.95 -19.91
C ILE A 179 17.53 -21.49 -19.11
N ASP A 180 18.32 -20.59 -19.70
CA ASP A 180 19.52 -20.02 -19.09
C ASP A 180 19.17 -18.95 -18.06
N SER A 181 18.32 -17.99 -18.42
CA SER A 181 17.93 -16.91 -17.51
C SER A 181 16.63 -16.20 -17.90
N ILE A 182 16.07 -15.47 -16.94
CA ILE A 182 14.91 -14.60 -17.12
C ILE A 182 15.22 -13.17 -16.63
N LYS A 183 14.81 -12.18 -17.42
CA LYS A 183 14.80 -10.76 -17.07
C LYS A 183 13.43 -10.19 -17.40
N PHE A 184 12.91 -9.28 -16.60
CA PHE A 184 11.63 -8.64 -16.92
C PHE A 184 11.56 -7.20 -16.40
N SER A 185 10.66 -6.41 -16.97
CA SER A 185 10.31 -5.08 -16.47
C SER A 185 8.83 -4.99 -16.16
N TYR A 186 8.49 -4.18 -15.15
CA TYR A 186 7.13 -4.05 -14.65
C TYR A 186 6.90 -2.66 -14.07
N ILE A 187 5.65 -2.23 -14.01
CA ILE A 187 5.20 -1.07 -13.26
C ILE A 187 4.86 -1.55 -11.84
N ASP A 188 5.50 -0.97 -10.83
CA ASP A 188 5.16 -1.23 -9.43
C ASP A 188 3.85 -0.55 -9.03
N GLN A 189 3.37 -0.85 -7.83
CA GLN A 189 2.11 -0.28 -7.35
C GLN A 189 2.18 1.22 -7.03
N ALA A 190 3.38 1.81 -6.98
CA ALA A 190 3.57 3.25 -6.93
C ALA A 190 3.61 3.91 -8.32
N GLY A 191 3.39 3.14 -9.40
CA GLY A 191 3.40 3.62 -10.77
C GLY A 191 4.79 3.78 -11.38
N LYS A 192 5.85 3.32 -10.70
CA LYS A 192 7.23 3.43 -11.17
C LYS A 192 7.64 2.17 -11.94
N LYS A 193 8.33 2.37 -13.06
CA LYS A 193 8.97 1.27 -13.82
C LYS A 193 10.15 0.68 -13.05
N ARG A 194 10.16 -0.65 -12.97
CA ARG A 194 11.19 -1.48 -12.34
C ARG A 194 11.68 -2.53 -13.31
N THR A 195 12.88 -3.04 -13.05
CA THR A 195 13.50 -4.12 -13.82
C THR A 195 14.08 -5.14 -12.85
N ALA A 196 13.84 -6.41 -13.11
CA ALA A 196 14.35 -7.54 -12.31
C ALA A 196 15.13 -8.51 -13.21
N GLY A 197 16.16 -9.13 -12.64
CA GLY A 197 17.08 -10.02 -13.35
C GLY A 197 18.17 -9.29 -14.18
N PRO A 198 18.92 -10.02 -15.02
CA PRO A 198 18.70 -11.42 -15.36
C PRO A 198 18.98 -12.36 -14.17
N TRP A 199 18.08 -13.31 -13.94
CA TRP A 199 18.25 -14.38 -12.98
C TRP A 199 18.61 -15.66 -13.73
N GLY A 200 19.85 -16.12 -13.55
CA GLY A 200 20.42 -17.29 -14.24
C GLY A 200 21.76 -16.96 -14.91
N GLY A 201 22.19 -17.82 -15.83
CA GLY A 201 23.46 -17.67 -16.54
C GLY A 201 23.39 -16.73 -17.75
N SER A 202 24.55 -16.50 -18.35
CA SER A 202 24.74 -15.66 -19.56
C SER A 202 24.66 -16.44 -20.88
N GLY A 203 24.26 -17.72 -20.84
CA GLY A 203 24.12 -18.57 -22.03
C GLY A 203 22.85 -18.29 -22.82
N GLY A 204 22.65 -19.08 -23.88
CA GLY A 204 21.44 -19.05 -24.70
C GLY A 204 21.31 -17.83 -25.61
N HIS A 205 20.18 -17.77 -26.32
CA HIS A 205 19.79 -16.68 -27.20
C HIS A 205 18.58 -15.93 -26.61
N PRO A 206 18.49 -14.60 -26.82
CA PRO A 206 17.42 -13.80 -26.25
C PRO A 206 16.09 -13.98 -26.99
N HIS A 207 15.02 -14.12 -26.23
CA HIS A 207 13.64 -14.00 -26.68
C HIS A 207 12.95 -12.91 -25.85
N THR A 208 12.83 -11.72 -26.43
CA THR A 208 12.19 -10.57 -25.79
C THR A 208 10.75 -10.41 -26.25
N ILE A 209 9.86 -10.20 -25.30
CA ILE A 209 8.47 -9.83 -25.52
C ILE A 209 8.25 -8.47 -24.88
N ASP A 210 7.74 -7.55 -25.69
CA ASP A 210 7.16 -6.31 -25.23
C ASP A 210 5.63 -6.42 -25.26
N LEU A 211 5.01 -6.19 -24.11
CA LEU A 211 3.55 -6.23 -23.96
C LEU A 211 2.95 -4.88 -24.34
N GLY A 212 1.89 -4.92 -25.14
CA GLY A 212 1.12 -3.72 -25.46
C GLY A 212 0.50 -3.07 -24.20
N PRO A 213 0.03 -1.80 -24.29
CA PRO A 213 -0.56 -1.07 -23.15
C PRO A 213 -1.63 -1.85 -22.39
N SER A 214 -2.47 -2.59 -23.10
CA SER A 214 -3.57 -3.40 -22.54
C SER A 214 -3.34 -4.91 -22.64
N GLU A 215 -2.16 -5.35 -23.10
CA GLU A 215 -1.85 -6.77 -23.23
C GLU A 215 -1.41 -7.33 -21.88
N ILE A 216 -2.04 -8.44 -21.49
CA ILE A 216 -1.82 -9.07 -20.19
C ILE A 216 -1.48 -10.55 -20.35
N VAL A 217 -0.60 -11.06 -19.49
CA VAL A 217 -0.23 -12.47 -19.48
C VAL A 217 -1.30 -13.28 -18.75
N LYS A 218 -1.87 -14.27 -19.45
CA LYS A 218 -2.96 -15.13 -19.00
C LYS A 218 -2.51 -16.54 -18.60
N GLU A 219 -1.33 -16.95 -19.05
CA GLU A 219 -0.79 -18.25 -18.69
C GLU A 219 0.73 -18.26 -18.78
N MET A 220 1.35 -18.99 -17.86
CA MET A 220 2.69 -19.53 -18.02
C MET A 220 2.63 -21.05 -17.98
N SER A 221 3.29 -21.70 -18.93
CA SER A 221 3.50 -23.15 -18.96
C SER A 221 4.93 -23.48 -19.37
N GLY A 222 5.34 -24.73 -19.14
CA GLY A 222 6.69 -25.17 -19.46
C GLY A 222 6.96 -26.58 -18.98
N THR A 223 8.23 -26.97 -19.04
CA THR A 223 8.73 -28.23 -18.48
C THR A 223 9.93 -27.96 -17.58
N PHE A 224 10.16 -28.84 -16.62
CA PHE A 224 11.40 -28.90 -15.85
C PHE A 224 11.91 -30.32 -15.77
N GLY A 225 13.23 -30.49 -15.69
CA GLY A 225 13.85 -31.81 -15.74
C GLY A 225 15.34 -31.77 -15.49
N THR A 226 15.97 -32.94 -15.50
CA THR A 226 17.40 -33.07 -15.25
C THR A 226 18.23 -32.64 -16.47
N TYR A 227 19.16 -31.71 -16.25
CA TYR A 227 20.16 -31.24 -17.19
C TYR A 227 21.53 -31.18 -16.50
N HIS A 228 22.52 -31.91 -17.04
CA HIS A 228 23.86 -32.07 -16.43
C HIS A 228 23.86 -32.36 -14.91
N GLY A 229 22.91 -33.20 -14.45
CA GLY A 229 22.81 -33.62 -13.06
C GLY A 229 22.05 -32.66 -12.13
N ALA A 230 21.60 -31.51 -12.62
CA ALA A 230 20.73 -30.57 -11.88
C ALA A 230 19.31 -30.55 -12.45
N THR A 231 18.29 -30.35 -11.61
CA THR A 231 16.91 -30.13 -12.08
C THR A 231 16.71 -28.65 -12.37
N VAL A 232 16.40 -28.32 -13.63
CA VAL A 232 16.25 -26.94 -14.13
C VAL A 232 14.98 -26.80 -14.97
N ILE A 233 14.59 -25.57 -15.27
CA ILE A 233 13.55 -25.28 -16.26
C ILE A 233 14.08 -25.58 -17.65
N THR A 234 13.44 -26.52 -18.34
CA THR A 234 13.85 -27.02 -19.65
C THR A 234 13.10 -26.34 -20.79
N SER A 235 11.89 -25.83 -20.54
CA SER A 235 11.15 -25.00 -21.49
C SER A 235 10.20 -24.02 -20.82
N LEU A 236 9.88 -22.93 -21.52
CA LEU A 236 8.87 -21.95 -21.12
C LEU A 236 8.00 -21.51 -22.29
N LYS A 237 6.73 -21.28 -22.01
CA LYS A 237 5.71 -20.75 -22.92
C LYS A 237 4.85 -19.73 -22.17
N LEU A 238 4.54 -18.61 -22.81
CA LEU A 238 3.67 -17.57 -22.27
C LEU A 238 2.49 -17.34 -23.22
N VAL A 239 1.28 -17.26 -22.65
CA VAL A 239 0.07 -16.88 -23.38
C VAL A 239 -0.42 -15.55 -22.84
N THR A 240 -0.65 -14.59 -23.73
CA THR A 240 -1.23 -13.29 -23.41
C THR A 240 -2.68 -13.21 -23.87
N SER A 241 -3.35 -12.09 -23.58
CA SER A 241 -4.68 -11.77 -24.13
C SER A 241 -4.71 -11.69 -25.65
N SER A 242 -3.56 -11.60 -26.32
CA SER A 242 -3.46 -11.33 -27.75
C SER A 242 -2.61 -12.34 -28.52
N ARG A 243 -1.62 -12.96 -27.88
CA ARG A 243 -0.54 -13.72 -28.54
C ARG A 243 -0.09 -14.92 -27.70
N THR A 244 0.56 -15.88 -28.34
CA THR A 244 1.29 -16.97 -27.68
C THR A 244 2.76 -16.89 -28.04
N PHE A 245 3.64 -17.10 -27.06
CA PHE A 245 5.08 -17.04 -27.21
C PHE A 245 5.76 -18.29 -26.68
N GLY A 246 6.78 -18.74 -27.41
CA GLY A 246 7.43 -20.03 -27.16
C GLY A 246 6.64 -21.20 -27.77
N PRO A 247 6.87 -22.44 -27.32
CA PRO A 247 7.83 -22.79 -26.26
C PRO A 247 9.27 -22.42 -26.67
N TRP A 248 10.04 -21.89 -25.72
CA TRP A 248 11.49 -21.71 -25.88
C TRP A 248 12.23 -22.87 -25.22
N ALA A 249 13.42 -23.19 -25.74
CA ALA A 249 14.17 -24.42 -25.45
C ALA A 249 13.35 -25.70 -25.73
N VAL A 250 13.63 -26.81 -25.03
CA VAL A 250 13.13 -28.15 -25.35
C VAL A 250 12.13 -28.61 -24.30
N GLU A 251 10.91 -28.96 -24.73
CA GLU A 251 9.87 -29.52 -23.86
C GLU A 251 10.23 -30.95 -23.42
N LYS A 252 11.07 -31.07 -22.38
CA LYS A 252 11.58 -32.35 -21.86
C LYS A 252 11.48 -32.38 -20.33
N GLY A 253 10.84 -33.41 -19.79
CA GLY A 253 10.70 -33.61 -18.35
C GLY A 253 9.25 -33.45 -17.88
N THR A 254 9.06 -32.94 -16.67
CA THR A 254 7.74 -32.79 -16.05
C THR A 254 7.09 -31.48 -16.49
N PRO A 255 5.90 -31.51 -17.10
CA PRO A 255 5.19 -30.30 -17.50
C PRO A 255 4.56 -29.59 -16.29
N PHE A 256 4.46 -28.27 -16.38
CA PHE A 256 3.67 -27.44 -15.48
C PHE A 256 2.87 -26.40 -16.26
N ARG A 257 1.77 -25.93 -15.67
CA ARG A 257 0.87 -24.95 -16.28
C ARG A 257 0.15 -24.14 -15.22
N VAL A 258 0.04 -22.83 -15.46
CA VAL A 258 -0.57 -21.86 -14.56
C VAL A 258 -1.51 -20.94 -15.34
N PRO A 259 -2.75 -21.38 -15.61
CA PRO A 259 -3.75 -20.50 -16.17
C PRO A 259 -4.28 -19.57 -15.06
N VAL A 260 -4.36 -18.26 -15.32
CA VAL A 260 -5.00 -17.34 -14.37
C VAL A 260 -6.49 -17.20 -14.67
N GLN A 261 -7.28 -17.00 -13.60
CA GLN A 261 -8.73 -16.80 -13.73
C GLN A 261 -9.07 -15.51 -14.48
N SER A 262 -10.28 -15.44 -15.03
CA SER A 262 -10.84 -14.22 -15.63
C SER A 262 -10.72 -13.03 -14.67
N GLY A 263 -10.30 -11.88 -15.17
CA GLY A 263 -10.02 -10.70 -14.35
C GLY A 263 -8.71 -10.76 -13.56
N SER A 264 -7.80 -11.70 -13.85
CA SER A 264 -6.43 -11.72 -13.30
C SER A 264 -5.37 -11.81 -14.38
N SER A 265 -4.12 -11.48 -14.01
CA SER A 265 -2.94 -11.55 -14.88
C SER A 265 -1.67 -11.89 -14.10
N ILE A 266 -0.71 -12.51 -14.79
CA ILE A 266 0.67 -12.64 -14.31
C ILE A 266 1.36 -11.28 -14.50
N VAL A 267 1.93 -10.75 -13.42
CA VAL A 267 2.51 -9.39 -13.37
C VAL A 267 3.99 -9.35 -13.00
N GLY A 268 4.58 -10.50 -12.70
CA GLY A 268 6.00 -10.64 -12.39
C GLY A 268 6.35 -12.09 -12.06
N PHE A 269 7.61 -12.31 -11.71
CA PHE A 269 8.16 -13.64 -11.45
C PHE A 269 8.99 -13.64 -10.17
N PHE A 270 9.18 -14.83 -9.61
CA PHE A 270 10.20 -15.14 -8.61
C PHE A 270 10.85 -16.46 -9.02
N ALA A 271 12.07 -16.73 -8.59
CA ALA A 271 12.84 -17.85 -9.12
C ALA A 271 13.82 -18.44 -8.11
N ARG A 272 14.38 -19.58 -8.48
CA ARG A 272 15.71 -20.01 -8.03
C ARG A 272 16.62 -20.03 -9.25
N ALA A 273 17.79 -19.44 -9.14
CA ALA A 273 18.69 -19.33 -10.27
C ALA A 273 20.16 -19.43 -9.86
N GLY A 274 20.94 -20.13 -10.68
CA GLY A 274 22.39 -20.21 -10.63
C GLY A 274 22.96 -20.10 -12.04
N LYS A 275 23.59 -21.17 -12.54
CA LYS A 275 24.07 -21.24 -13.93
C LYS A 275 22.92 -21.28 -14.94
N PHE A 276 21.78 -21.86 -14.56
CA PHE A 276 20.55 -21.91 -15.34
C PHE A 276 19.40 -21.43 -14.46
N LEU A 277 18.19 -21.37 -15.03
CA LEU A 277 16.99 -21.14 -14.24
C LEU A 277 16.58 -22.47 -13.57
N ASP A 278 16.93 -22.63 -12.29
CA ASP A 278 16.65 -23.86 -11.53
C ASP A 278 15.14 -24.04 -11.27
N ALA A 279 14.45 -22.97 -10.87
CA ALA A 279 13.01 -22.98 -10.62
C ALA A 279 12.36 -21.62 -10.89
N ILE A 280 11.06 -21.61 -11.20
CA ILE A 280 10.30 -20.38 -11.49
C ILE A 280 8.91 -20.42 -10.83
N GLY A 281 8.45 -19.26 -10.40
CA GLY A 281 7.09 -18.99 -9.95
C GLY A 281 6.61 -17.64 -10.47
N VAL A 282 5.31 -17.38 -10.33
CA VAL A 282 4.65 -16.16 -10.84
C VAL A 282 4.00 -15.35 -9.74
N HIS A 283 4.04 -14.04 -9.91
CA HIS A 283 3.20 -13.08 -9.20
C HIS A 283 1.92 -12.86 -10.00
N VAL A 284 0.76 -13.07 -9.36
CA VAL A 284 -0.57 -12.93 -9.97
C VAL A 284 -1.35 -11.88 -9.20
N THR A 285 -2.04 -11.00 -9.92
CA THR A 285 -2.97 -10.03 -9.33
C THR A 285 -4.24 -9.93 -10.18
N LYS A 286 -5.30 -9.35 -9.59
CA LYS A 286 -6.48 -8.94 -10.35
C LYS A 286 -6.06 -7.86 -11.36
N SER A 287 -6.46 -8.06 -12.62
CA SER A 287 -6.33 -7.06 -13.68
C SER A 287 -7.42 -6.01 -13.50
N GLU A 288 -7.06 -4.74 -13.74
CA GLU A 288 -8.04 -3.64 -13.89
C GLU A 288 -8.96 -3.85 -15.11
#